data_AF-A0A0C9V0Y0-F1
#
_entry.id   AF-A0A0C9V0Y0-F1
#
_cell.length_a   1.000
_cell.length_b   1.000
_cell.length_c   1.000
_cell.angle_alpha   90.00
_cell.angle_beta   90.00
_cell.angle_gamma   90.00
#
_symmetry.space_group_name_H-M   'P 1'
#
loop_
_entity.id
_entity.type
_entity.pdbx_description
1 polymer ?
#
loop_
_entity_poly.entity_id
_entity_poly.type
_entity_poly.pdbx_seq_one_letter_code
_entity_poly.pdbx_strand_id
1 'polypeptide(L)'
;MLLKDAQLRNTPWCFGSLSFPNNATTVPPIKSLAVERQVNGQIALLFIVFFALSVGSSIATVIRLWLLSDKQRCLTQESADSNVATFAPDILIFVILYNNLISIARIVTKEVVKYQQAQFISSDLDMYYAKNDIPALCWRSGSVVGTRTDRVCLQ
;
A
#
# COMPACT_ATOMS: atom_id res chain seq x y z
N MET A 1 1.74 -36.57 25.26
CA MET A 1 2.31 -35.25 24.87
C MET A 1 1.17 -34.24 24.83
N LEU A 2 1.21 -33.18 25.63
CA LEU A 2 0.26 -32.07 25.54
C LEU A 2 0.84 -31.00 24.63
N LEU A 3 0.08 -30.60 23.62
CA LEU A 3 0.47 -29.51 22.72
C LEU A 3 0.21 -28.16 23.38
N LYS A 4 0.98 -27.14 22.98
CA LYS A 4 0.99 -25.79 23.58
C LYS A 4 -0.36 -25.06 23.62
N ASP A 5 -1.40 -25.55 22.95
CA ASP A 5 -2.74 -24.93 22.91
C ASP A 5 -3.88 -25.94 23.18
N ALA A 6 -3.56 -27.13 23.70
CA ALA A 6 -4.57 -28.14 24.03
C ALA A 6 -5.22 -27.80 25.38
N GLN A 7 -6.56 -27.73 25.43
CA GLN A 7 -7.29 -27.61 26.69
C GLN A 7 -7.54 -28.98 27.30
N LEU A 8 -7.03 -29.20 28.52
CA LEU A 8 -7.44 -30.34 29.34
C LEU A 8 -8.90 -30.15 29.78
N ARG A 9 -9.73 -31.15 29.52
CA ARG A 9 -11.12 -31.19 30.01
C ARG A 9 -11.30 -32.46 30.84
N ASN A 10 -12.14 -32.37 31.86
CA ASN A 10 -12.57 -33.51 32.68
C ASN A 10 -11.44 -34.21 33.48
N THR A 11 -10.46 -33.46 34.00
CA THR A 11 -9.44 -33.96 34.95
C THR A 11 -8.88 -32.80 35.79
N PRO A 12 -8.71 -32.95 37.13
CA PRO A 12 -8.31 -31.84 38.01
C PRO A 12 -6.82 -31.49 37.97
N TRP A 13 -5.94 -32.44 37.61
CA TRP A 13 -4.49 -32.20 37.51
C TRP A 13 -3.81 -33.18 36.57
N CYS A 14 -2.69 -32.76 35.98
CA CYS A 14 -1.82 -33.58 35.15
C CYS A 14 -0.37 -33.21 35.44
N PHE A 15 0.51 -34.21 35.63
CA PHE A 15 1.95 -34.01 35.73
C PHE A 15 2.61 -34.36 34.40
N GLY A 16 3.44 -33.44 33.87
CA GLY A 16 4.16 -33.64 32.63
C GLY A 16 5.51 -32.96 32.65
N SER A 17 6.48 -33.53 31.92
CA SER A 17 7.76 -32.89 31.64
C SER A 17 7.63 -32.00 30.41
N LEU A 18 8.15 -30.77 30.50
CA LEU A 18 8.12 -29.80 29.41
C LEU A 18 9.34 -29.99 28.52
N SER A 19 9.14 -30.63 27.37
CA SER A 19 10.14 -30.66 26.31
C SER A 19 9.71 -29.70 25.22
N PHE A 20 10.40 -28.57 25.08
CA PHE A 20 10.19 -27.66 23.95
C PHE A 20 10.93 -28.24 22.74
N PRO A 21 10.23 -28.71 21.69
CA PRO A 21 10.91 -28.99 20.43
C PRO A 21 11.50 -27.66 19.94
N ASN A 22 12.81 -27.62 19.80
CA ASN A 22 13.55 -26.54 19.17
C ASN A 22 13.13 -26.44 17.69
N ASN A 23 12.10 -25.63 17.46
CA ASN A 23 11.83 -24.91 16.22
C ASN A 23 12.04 -25.70 14.92
N ALA A 24 11.04 -26.49 14.54
CA ALA A 24 10.76 -26.72 13.12
C ALA A 24 10.30 -25.40 12.50
N THR A 25 11.26 -24.51 12.24
CA THR A 25 11.08 -23.25 11.53
C THR A 25 10.97 -23.55 10.04
N THR A 26 10.08 -24.47 9.66
CA THR A 26 9.72 -24.64 8.26
C THR A 26 8.73 -23.53 7.97
N VAL A 27 9.28 -22.34 7.71
CA VAL A 27 8.53 -21.23 7.14
C VAL A 27 7.73 -21.79 5.97
N PRO A 28 6.39 -21.77 6.00
CA PRO A 28 5.61 -22.24 4.87
C PRO A 28 6.07 -21.44 3.65
N PRO A 29 6.35 -22.09 2.51
CA PRO A 29 6.85 -21.39 1.33
C PRO A 29 5.82 -20.34 0.95
N ILE A 30 6.21 -19.08 1.10
CA ILE A 30 5.39 -17.95 0.70
C ILE A 30 5.31 -18.04 -0.82
N LYS A 31 4.14 -18.47 -1.33
CA LYS A 31 3.84 -18.46 -2.76
C LYS A 31 3.78 -16.99 -3.20
N SER A 32 4.92 -16.40 -3.57
CA SER A 32 4.93 -15.20 -4.39
C SER A 32 4.60 -15.65 -5.82
N LEU A 33 3.40 -15.33 -6.31
CA LEU A 33 3.14 -15.46 -7.76
C LEU A 33 2.00 -14.58 -8.29
N ALA A 34 1.04 -14.15 -7.48
CA ALA A 34 -0.02 -13.25 -7.94
C ALA A 34 0.25 -11.77 -7.64
N VAL A 35 0.79 -11.48 -6.44
CA VAL A 35 0.95 -10.11 -5.94
C VAL A 35 1.98 -9.31 -6.75
N GLU A 36 3.03 -9.95 -7.27
CA GLU A 36 4.08 -9.28 -8.05
C GLU A 36 3.56 -8.72 -9.39
N ARG A 37 2.64 -9.41 -10.06
CA ARG A 37 2.06 -8.95 -11.34
C ARG A 37 1.14 -7.74 -11.17
N GLN A 38 0.34 -7.72 -10.09
CA GLN A 38 -0.57 -6.61 -9.80
C GLN A 38 0.20 -5.31 -9.50
N VAL A 39 1.32 -5.43 -8.78
CA VAL A 39 2.18 -4.29 -8.46
C VAL A 39 2.82 -3.69 -9.72
N ASN A 40 3.16 -4.50 -10.73
CA ASN A 40 3.72 -4.01 -12.00
C ASN A 40 2.73 -3.10 -12.76
N GLY A 41 1.43 -3.45 -12.78
CA GLY A 41 0.40 -2.62 -13.42
C GLY A 41 0.18 -1.27 -12.73
N GLN A 42 0.18 -1.25 -11.38
CA GLN A 42 0.05 -0.01 -10.62
C GLN A 42 1.24 0.93 -10.83
N ILE A 43 2.44 0.37 -10.97
CA ILE A 43 3.65 1.15 -11.29
C ILE A 43 3.49 1.81 -12.65
N ALA A 44 2.97 1.10 -13.66
CA ALA A 44 2.78 1.65 -15.00
C ALA A 44 1.75 2.81 -15.04
N LEU A 45 0.61 2.66 -14.37
CA LEU A 45 -0.40 3.74 -14.29
C LEU A 45 0.16 5.00 -13.62
N LEU A 46 0.93 4.81 -12.54
CA LEU A 46 1.55 5.91 -11.82
C LEU A 46 2.55 6.68 -12.70
N PHE A 47 3.34 5.96 -13.51
CA PHE A 47 4.26 6.59 -14.47
C PHE A 47 3.53 7.47 -15.49
N ILE A 48 2.36 7.04 -15.97
CA ILE A 48 1.55 7.81 -16.93
C ILE A 48 1.04 9.11 -16.31
N VAL A 49 0.51 9.05 -15.08
CA VAL A 49 0.01 10.25 -14.38
C VAL A 49 1.16 11.22 -14.05
N PHE A 50 2.32 10.69 -13.66
CA PHE A 50 3.51 11.52 -13.41
C PHE A 50 3.98 12.24 -14.67
N PHE A 51 4.01 11.53 -15.80
CA PHE A 51 4.35 12.11 -17.09
C PHE A 51 3.36 13.23 -17.48
N ALA A 52 2.06 13.02 -17.26
CA ALA A 52 1.03 14.03 -17.51
C ALA A 52 1.20 15.28 -16.63
N LEU A 53 1.55 15.13 -15.34
CA LEU A 53 1.80 16.26 -14.43
C LEU A 53 3.06 17.04 -14.82
N SER A 54 4.11 16.35 -15.28
CA SER A 54 5.33 17.00 -15.78
C SER A 54 5.06 17.85 -17.02
N VAL A 55 4.36 17.30 -18.00
CA VAL A 55 3.95 18.04 -19.21
C VAL A 55 2.99 19.19 -18.85
N GLY A 56 2.03 18.95 -17.96
CA GLY A 56 1.10 19.96 -17.49
C GLY A 56 1.79 21.13 -16.79
N SER A 57 2.83 20.87 -15.99
CA SER A 57 3.63 21.92 -15.33
C SER A 57 4.45 22.73 -16.34
N SER A 58 5.05 22.07 -17.35
CA SER A 58 5.75 22.76 -18.45
C SER A 58 4.81 23.72 -19.21
N ILE A 59 3.61 23.26 -19.55
CA ILE A 59 2.58 24.07 -20.22
C ILE A 59 2.10 25.22 -19.31
N ALA A 60 1.88 24.95 -18.02
CA ALA A 60 1.42 25.96 -17.07
C ALA A 60 2.42 27.12 -16.91
N THR A 61 3.72 26.82 -16.89
CA THR A 61 4.78 27.84 -16.83
C THR A 61 4.78 28.72 -18.09
N VAL A 62 4.63 28.10 -19.26
CA VAL A 62 4.53 28.82 -20.54
C VAL A 62 3.28 29.72 -20.53
N ILE A 63 2.11 29.19 -20.18
CA ILE A 63 0.85 29.97 -20.12
C ILE A 63 0.95 31.14 -19.14
N ARG A 64 1.53 30.95 -17.95
CA ARG A 64 1.75 32.04 -16.98
C ARG A 64 2.60 33.15 -17.59
N LEU A 65 3.64 32.81 -18.34
CA LEU A 65 4.52 33.80 -18.97
C LEU A 65 3.80 34.62 -20.05
N TRP A 66 2.92 33.99 -20.84
CA TRP A 66 2.08 34.68 -21.81
C TRP A 66 1.07 35.61 -21.14
N LEU A 67 0.38 35.16 -20.08
CA LEU A 67 -0.65 35.94 -19.40
C LEU A 67 -0.09 37.07 -18.51
N LEU A 68 1.08 36.89 -17.88
CA LEU A 68 1.71 37.92 -17.04
C LEU A 68 2.50 38.94 -17.85
N SER A 69 2.87 38.66 -19.11
CA SER A 69 3.57 39.63 -19.97
C SER A 69 2.82 40.97 -20.12
N ASP A 70 1.48 40.95 -20.09
CA ASP A 70 0.67 42.17 -20.19
C ASP A 70 0.60 42.99 -18.89
N LYS A 71 0.78 42.38 -17.71
CA LYS A 71 0.70 43.07 -16.41
C LYS A 71 2.05 43.39 -15.77
N GLN A 72 3.12 42.71 -16.15
CA GLN A 72 4.40 42.76 -15.44
C GLN A 72 5.40 43.79 -16.01
N ARG A 73 5.06 44.43 -17.16
CA ARG A 73 5.85 45.55 -17.70
C ARG A 73 5.91 46.79 -16.79
N CYS A 74 5.00 46.95 -15.84
CA CYS A 74 4.95 48.14 -14.97
C CYS A 74 5.58 47.95 -13.58
N LEU A 75 5.92 46.73 -13.15
CA LEU A 75 6.45 46.46 -11.80
C LEU A 75 7.91 45.95 -11.78
N THR A 76 8.53 45.77 -12.95
CA THR A 76 9.82 45.06 -13.09
C THR A 76 10.90 45.90 -13.76
N GLN A 77 10.98 47.21 -13.43
CA GLN A 77 12.03 48.07 -13.98
C GLN A 77 13.34 48.06 -13.15
N GLU A 78 13.40 47.35 -12.02
CA GLU A 78 14.59 47.30 -11.14
C GLU A 78 15.28 45.93 -11.08
N SER A 79 14.89 44.97 -11.92
CA SER A 79 15.54 43.65 -11.94
C SER A 79 15.56 43.08 -13.35
N ALA A 80 16.25 43.78 -14.24
CA ALA A 80 16.54 43.32 -15.59
C ALA A 80 17.66 42.26 -15.63
N ASP A 81 17.84 41.48 -14.55
CA ASP A 81 18.75 40.32 -14.55
C ASP A 81 17.96 39.06 -14.89
N SER A 82 17.75 38.90 -16.20
CA SER A 82 17.40 37.67 -16.89
C SER A 82 16.14 36.93 -16.38
N ASN A 83 15.08 36.95 -17.19
CA ASN A 83 13.95 36.02 -17.05
C ASN A 83 14.43 34.55 -16.89
N VAL A 84 15.59 34.22 -17.47
CA VAL A 84 16.30 32.93 -17.35
C VAL A 84 16.71 32.57 -15.91
N ALA A 85 17.06 33.53 -15.06
CA ALA A 85 17.49 33.28 -13.68
C ALA A 85 16.35 32.93 -12.72
N THR A 86 15.10 33.30 -13.03
CA THR A 86 13.91 32.95 -12.23
C THR A 86 13.23 31.65 -12.68
N PHE A 87 13.39 31.24 -13.95
CA PHE A 87 12.87 29.94 -14.40
C PHE A 87 13.60 28.74 -13.77
N ALA A 88 14.92 28.82 -13.58
CA ALA A 88 15.71 27.74 -13.00
C ALA A 88 15.30 27.35 -11.57
N PRO A 89 15.15 28.29 -10.60
CA PRO A 89 14.70 27.96 -9.26
C PRO A 89 13.25 27.49 -9.21
N ASP A 90 12.35 28.05 -10.04
CA ASP A 90 10.95 27.61 -10.08
C ASP A 90 10.83 26.14 -10.54
N ILE A 91 11.55 25.75 -11.60
CA ILE A 91 11.58 24.37 -12.08
C ILE A 91 12.21 23.44 -11.03
N LEU A 92 13.29 23.87 -10.37
CA LEU A 92 13.95 23.11 -9.31
C LEU A 92 12.98 22.81 -8.15
N ILE A 93 12.22 23.81 -7.71
CA ILE A 93 11.23 23.67 -6.64
C ILE A 93 10.12 22.69 -7.04
N PHE A 94 9.59 22.78 -8.25
CA PHE A 94 8.58 21.83 -8.74
C PHE A 94 9.12 20.40 -8.82
N VAL A 95 10.35 20.19 -9.31
CA VAL A 95 10.97 18.86 -9.40
C VAL A 95 11.18 18.24 -8.01
N ILE A 96 11.61 19.03 -7.02
CA ILE A 96 11.77 18.56 -5.64
C ILE A 96 10.42 18.23 -5.01
N LEU A 97 9.40 19.07 -5.24
CA LEU A 97 8.04 18.86 -4.72
C LEU A 97 7.42 17.58 -5.28
N TYR A 98 7.60 17.30 -6.57
CA TYR A 98 7.06 16.08 -7.20
C TYR A 98 7.79 14.80 -6.81
N ASN A 99 9.11 14.83 -6.58
CA ASN A 99 9.85 13.67 -6.07
C ASN A 99 9.44 13.26 -4.64
N ASN A 100 9.04 14.24 -3.82
CA ASN A 100 8.48 13.95 -2.49
C ASN A 100 7.03 13.44 -2.59
N LEU A 101 6.22 14.04 -3.45
CA LEU A 101 4.83 13.64 -3.65
C LEU A 101 4.71 12.21 -4.21
N ILE A 102 5.57 11.82 -5.17
CA ILE A 102 5.53 10.48 -5.78
C ILE A 102 5.84 9.37 -4.77
N SER A 103 6.78 9.63 -3.84
CA SER A 103 7.17 8.70 -2.78
C SER A 103 5.99 8.45 -1.82
N ILE A 104 5.35 9.52 -1.36
CA ILE A 104 4.22 9.43 -0.43
C ILE A 104 2.99 8.82 -1.12
N ALA A 105 2.67 9.27 -2.34
CA ALA A 105 1.50 8.79 -3.08
C ALA A 105 1.54 7.28 -3.32
N ARG A 106 2.69 6.75 -3.76
CA ARG A 106 2.85 5.30 -4.03
C ARG A 106 2.65 4.44 -2.78
N ILE A 107 3.07 4.93 -1.61
CA ILE A 107 2.90 4.22 -0.33
C ILE A 107 1.41 4.18 0.02
N VAL A 108 0.75 5.34 0.02
CA VAL A 108 -0.67 5.45 0.39
C VAL A 108 -1.56 4.63 -0.54
N THR A 109 -1.33 4.65 -1.85
CA THR A 109 -2.14 3.86 -2.80
C THR A 109 -2.07 2.36 -2.52
N LYS A 110 -0.88 1.82 -2.20
CA LYS A 110 -0.74 0.39 -1.86
C LYS A 110 -1.51 0.03 -0.59
N GLU A 111 -1.51 0.90 0.42
CA GLU A 111 -2.28 0.67 1.65
C GLU A 111 -3.78 0.73 1.41
N VAL A 112 -4.26 1.69 0.61
CA VAL A 112 -5.71 1.82 0.30
C VAL A 112 -6.22 0.62 -0.50
N VAL A 113 -5.47 0.15 -1.49
CA VAL A 113 -5.86 -1.04 -2.28
C VAL A 113 -5.95 -2.27 -1.37
N LYS A 114 -5.00 -2.43 -0.45
CA LYS A 114 -5.00 -3.51 0.54
C LYS A 114 -6.21 -3.42 1.49
N TYR A 115 -6.59 -2.22 1.90
CA TYR A 115 -7.79 -1.97 2.70
C TYR A 115 -9.08 -2.35 1.93
N GLN A 116 -9.19 -1.91 0.67
CA GLN A 116 -10.36 -2.19 -0.15
C GLN A 116 -10.52 -3.69 -0.45
N GLN A 117 -9.40 -4.38 -0.73
CA GLN A 117 -9.39 -5.84 -0.93
C GLN A 117 -9.83 -6.58 0.34
N ALA A 118 -9.34 -6.16 1.52
CA ALA A 118 -9.73 -6.75 2.80
C ALA A 118 -11.24 -6.59 3.06
N GLN A 119 -11.81 -5.42 2.75
CA GLN A 119 -13.26 -5.19 2.86
C GLN A 119 -14.04 -6.14 1.96
N PHE A 120 -13.65 -6.28 0.69
CA PHE A 120 -14.34 -7.20 -0.22
C PHE A 120 -14.26 -8.66 0.21
N ILE A 121 -13.13 -9.10 0.75
CA ILE A 121 -12.98 -10.46 1.30
C ILE A 121 -13.90 -10.69 2.50
N SER A 122 -14.04 -9.69 3.38
CA SER A 122 -14.90 -9.82 4.58
C SER A 122 -16.39 -9.83 4.24
N SER A 123 -16.79 -9.24 3.11
CA SER A 123 -18.16 -9.19 2.63
C SER A 123 -18.55 -10.36 1.73
N ASP A 124 -17.62 -11.26 1.41
CA ASP A 124 -17.87 -12.39 0.52
C ASP A 124 -18.72 -13.46 1.22
N LEU A 125 -19.86 -13.80 0.62
CA LEU A 125 -20.79 -14.81 1.15
C LEU A 125 -20.29 -16.24 0.92
N ASP A 126 -19.45 -16.47 -0.09
CA ASP A 126 -18.91 -17.81 -0.37
C ASP A 126 -17.94 -18.29 0.71
N MET A 127 -17.36 -17.36 1.48
CA MET A 127 -16.47 -17.65 2.60
C MET A 127 -17.18 -17.53 3.97
N TYR A 128 -18.50 -17.37 3.98
CA TYR A 128 -19.29 -17.26 5.20
C TYR A 128 -19.62 -18.62 5.80
N TYR A 129 -19.25 -18.82 7.07
CA TYR A 129 -19.53 -20.07 7.77
C TYR A 129 -20.88 -20.03 8.48
N ALA A 130 -21.93 -20.49 7.78
CA ALA A 130 -23.32 -20.41 8.23
C ALA A 130 -23.65 -21.20 9.51
N LYS A 131 -22.88 -22.24 9.85
CA LYS A 131 -23.19 -23.09 11.02
C LYS A 131 -22.93 -22.39 12.36
N ASN A 132 -22.01 -21.43 12.39
CA ASN A 132 -21.66 -20.70 13.62
C ASN A 132 -21.79 -19.17 13.44
N ASP A 133 -22.40 -18.70 12.36
CA ASP A 133 -22.52 -17.28 11.99
C ASP A 133 -21.18 -16.52 12.01
N ILE A 134 -20.11 -17.13 11.51
CA ILE A 134 -18.77 -16.55 11.51
C ILE A 134 -18.45 -16.03 10.10
N PRO A 135 -18.29 -14.71 9.92
CA PRO A 135 -17.80 -14.17 8.67
C PRO A 135 -16.29 -14.39 8.50
N ALA A 136 -15.85 -14.32 7.26
CA ALA A 136 -14.46 -14.24 6.88
C ALA A 136 -13.74 -13.07 7.58
N LEU A 137 -12.73 -13.38 8.41
CA LEU A 137 -11.98 -12.36 9.14
C LEU A 137 -10.56 -12.25 8.60
N CYS A 138 -10.25 -11.11 7.97
CA CYS A 138 -8.92 -10.76 7.50
C CYS A 138 -8.20 -9.92 8.56
N TRP A 139 -7.25 -10.51 9.30
CA TRP A 139 -6.53 -9.81 10.37
C TRP A 139 -5.30 -9.01 9.86
N ARG A 140 -4.74 -9.39 8.71
CA ARG A 140 -3.71 -8.62 7.99
C ARG A 140 -4.10 -8.45 6.53
N SER A 141 -3.85 -7.27 5.98
CA SER A 141 -4.21 -6.85 4.62
C SER A 141 -3.48 -7.61 3.49
N GLY A 142 -2.94 -8.79 3.76
CA GLY A 142 -2.24 -9.64 2.79
C GLY A 142 -2.34 -11.15 3.08
N SER A 143 -3.18 -11.60 4.01
CA SER A 143 -3.36 -13.03 4.25
C SER A 143 -4.79 -13.34 4.66
N VAL A 144 -5.51 -14.03 3.77
CA VAL A 144 -6.79 -14.68 4.08
C VAL A 144 -6.48 -15.92 4.90
N VAL A 145 -6.94 -15.95 6.15
CA VAL A 145 -6.91 -17.17 6.95
C VAL A 145 -8.18 -17.93 6.61
N GLY A 146 -8.02 -19.07 5.92
CA GLY A 146 -9.07 -20.07 5.81
C GLY A 146 -9.64 -20.35 7.21
N THR A 147 -10.96 -20.44 7.29
CA THR A 147 -11.71 -20.53 8.54
C THR A 147 -11.06 -21.50 9.53
N ARG A 148 -11.07 -21.15 10.82
CA ARG A 148 -10.49 -21.95 11.93
C ARG A 148 -10.99 -23.41 11.98
N THR A 149 -12.00 -23.75 11.19
CA THR A 149 -12.56 -25.08 10.93
C THR A 149 -11.65 -26.00 10.12
N ASP A 150 -10.68 -25.51 9.34
CA ASP A 150 -9.77 -26.37 8.57
C ASP A 150 -8.75 -27.13 9.44
N ARG A 151 -8.67 -26.80 10.74
CA ARG A 151 -7.89 -27.58 11.71
C ARG A 151 -8.71 -28.63 12.47
N VAL A 152 -10.01 -28.79 12.19
CA VAL A 152 -10.87 -29.78 12.87
C VAL A 152 -11.14 -31.02 11.99
N CYS A 153 -10.88 -30.98 10.69
CA CYS A 153 -11.06 -32.13 9.79
C CYS A 153 -9.77 -32.87 9.38
N LEU A 154 -8.62 -32.52 9.98
CA LEU A 154 -7.34 -33.23 9.79
C LEU A 154 -6.76 -33.74 11.12
N GLN A 155 -7.62 -34.23 12.01
CA GLN A 155 -7.28 -35.19 13.07
C GLN A 155 -8.48 -36.10 13.35
#